data_AF-A0A974P7A2-F1
#
_entry.id   AF-A0A974P7A2-F1
#
_cell.length_a   1.000
_cell.length_b   1.000
_cell.length_c   1.000
_cell.angle_alpha   90.00
_cell.angle_beta   90.00
_cell.angle_gamma   90.00
#
_symmetry.space_group_name_H-M   'P 1'
#
loop_
_entity.id
_entity.type
_entity.pdbx_description
1 polymer ?
#
loop_
_entity_poly.entity_id
_entity_poly.type
_entity_poly.pdbx_seq_one_letter_code
_entity_poly.pdbx_strand_id
1 'polypeptide(L)'
;MSETPSAPTKLWDLPTRITHWSLAVLIVTAWLSGGQQMQIHVLAGYGVIGLLVFRLYWGFFGSQTARFSQFVKGPGATARYLTTMGKRTAADLVGHSPVGAISVVLLLLVMIVQAGLGLFATDIDGIESGPLSYMVDFDTGRLASEWHELSFRVLQGWWSCTWRPSPSTPCGSART
;
A
#
# COMPACT_ATOMS: atom_id res chain seq x y z
N MET A 1 -27.95 5.52 -40.04
CA MET A 1 -27.73 5.42 -38.59
C MET A 1 -26.28 5.79 -38.34
N SER A 2 -26.04 6.95 -37.76
CA SER A 2 -24.69 7.44 -37.48
C SER A 2 -24.28 6.94 -36.10
N GLU A 3 -23.40 5.94 -36.03
CA GLU A 3 -22.80 5.53 -34.75
C GLU A 3 -21.96 6.71 -34.25
N THR A 4 -22.39 7.33 -33.15
CA THR A 4 -21.59 8.34 -32.46
C THR A 4 -20.43 7.61 -31.77
N PRO A 5 -19.16 7.95 -32.03
CA PRO A 5 -18.06 7.29 -31.33
C PRO A 5 -18.24 7.47 -29.83
N SER A 6 -18.42 6.36 -29.09
CA SER A 6 -18.57 6.39 -27.64
C SER A 6 -17.31 7.02 -27.05
N ALA A 7 -17.45 8.18 -26.41
CA ALA A 7 -16.33 8.85 -25.76
C ALA A 7 -15.63 7.86 -24.81
N PRO A 8 -14.28 7.78 -24.83
CA PRO A 8 -13.55 6.81 -24.01
C PRO A 8 -13.86 7.05 -22.53
N THR A 9 -14.48 6.07 -21.87
CA THR A 9 -14.77 6.11 -20.45
C THR A 9 -13.46 6.07 -19.67
N LYS A 10 -13.06 7.18 -19.06
CA LYS A 10 -11.88 7.22 -18.18
C LYS A 10 -12.17 6.40 -16.92
N LEU A 11 -11.60 5.20 -16.86
CA LEU A 11 -11.74 4.28 -15.72
C LEU A 11 -11.14 4.84 -14.42
N TRP A 12 -10.03 5.59 -14.51
CA TRP A 12 -9.36 6.24 -13.37
C TRP A 12 -9.12 7.71 -13.62
N ASP A 13 -9.47 8.55 -12.63
CA ASP A 13 -9.19 9.97 -12.65
C ASP A 13 -7.69 10.26 -12.51
N LEU A 14 -7.30 11.45 -12.97
CA LEU A 14 -5.91 11.88 -13.00
C LEU A 14 -5.29 11.98 -11.58
N PRO A 15 -5.95 12.57 -10.57
CA PRO A 15 -5.43 12.60 -9.19
C PRO A 15 -5.10 11.22 -8.65
N THR A 16 -5.99 10.24 -8.81
CA THR A 16 -5.75 8.86 -8.36
C THR A 16 -4.48 8.26 -8.97
N ARG A 17 -4.21 8.52 -10.25
CA ARG A 17 -3.00 8.03 -10.93
C ARG A 17 -1.73 8.69 -10.40
N ILE A 18 -1.76 10.02 -10.24
CA ILE A 18 -0.62 10.78 -9.72
C ILE A 18 -0.28 10.28 -8.31
N THR A 19 -1.27 10.21 -7.42
CA THR A 19 -1.06 9.71 -6.06
C THR A 19 -0.49 8.30 -6.04
N HIS A 20 -0.98 7.41 -6.89
CA HIS A 20 -0.47 6.03 -6.96
C HIS A 20 1.01 5.97 -7.36
N TRP A 21 1.39 6.65 -8.44
CA TRP A 21 2.78 6.64 -8.91
C TRP A 21 3.71 7.41 -7.99
N SER A 22 3.28 8.54 -7.43
CA SER A 22 4.05 9.26 -6.42
C SER A 22 4.28 8.41 -5.17
N LEU A 23 3.26 7.66 -4.71
CA LEU A 23 3.39 6.75 -3.58
C LEU A 23 4.42 5.65 -3.88
N ALA A 24 4.36 5.05 -5.07
CA ALA A 24 5.32 4.04 -5.50
C ALA A 24 6.77 4.57 -5.50
N VAL A 25 7.00 5.76 -6.06
CA VAL A 25 8.31 6.40 -6.08
C VAL A 25 8.82 6.66 -4.65
N LEU A 26 7.98 7.23 -3.78
CA LEU A 26 8.38 7.54 -2.40
C LEU A 26 8.68 6.29 -1.59
N ILE A 27 7.94 5.19 -1.79
CA ILE A 27 8.25 3.90 -1.13
C ILE A 27 9.62 3.39 -1.57
N VAL A 28 9.93 3.45 -2.86
CA VAL A 28 11.26 3.05 -3.37
C VAL A 28 12.35 3.96 -2.81
N THR A 29 12.13 5.28 -2.77
CA THR A 29 13.06 6.22 -2.16
C THR A 29 13.31 5.92 -0.69
N ALA A 30 12.24 5.71 0.10
CA ALA A 30 12.33 5.36 1.51
C ALA A 30 13.08 4.03 1.71
N TRP A 31 12.82 3.03 0.87
CA TRP A 31 13.52 1.76 0.90
C TRP A 31 15.03 1.92 0.65
N LEU A 32 15.41 2.56 -0.45
CA LEU A 32 16.81 2.68 -0.84
C LEU A 32 17.65 3.56 0.10
N SER A 33 17.00 4.45 0.84
CA SER A 33 17.66 5.37 1.77
C SER A 33 17.73 4.88 3.21
N GLY A 34 16.95 3.86 3.59
CA GLY A 34 16.91 3.32 4.95
C GLY A 34 18.30 2.86 5.46
N GLY A 35 18.69 3.28 6.67
CA GLY A 35 19.93 2.87 7.33
C GLY A 35 21.22 3.53 6.82
N GLN A 36 21.19 4.27 5.70
CA GLN A 36 22.37 4.98 5.16
C GLN A 36 22.14 6.48 4.99
N GLN A 37 20.92 6.88 4.59
CA GLN A 37 20.55 8.26 4.30
C GLN A 37 19.23 8.58 5.01
N MET A 38 19.27 8.54 6.35
CA MET A 38 18.06 8.60 7.17
C MET A 38 17.25 9.89 7.00
N GLN A 39 17.91 11.02 6.71
CA GLN A 39 17.22 12.26 6.34
C GLN A 39 16.31 12.08 5.10
N ILE A 40 16.79 11.37 4.07
CA ILE A 40 16.00 11.11 2.86
C ILE A 40 14.86 10.14 3.18
N HIS A 41 15.12 9.11 3.98
CA HIS A 41 14.11 8.14 4.38
C HIS A 41 12.96 8.81 5.14
N VAL A 42 13.28 9.66 6.12
CA VAL A 42 12.29 10.42 6.91
C VAL A 42 11.50 11.38 6.01
N LEU A 43 12.17 12.10 5.11
CA LEU A 43 11.49 13.00 4.18
C LEU A 43 10.56 12.24 3.22
N ALA A 44 10.99 11.09 2.71
CA ALA A 44 10.16 10.22 1.89
C ALA A 44 8.95 9.70 2.70
N GLY A 45 9.16 9.35 3.97
CA GLY A 45 8.11 8.99 4.92
C GLY A 45 7.04 10.09 5.09
N TYR A 46 7.45 11.35 5.24
CA TYR A 46 6.51 12.48 5.26
C TYR A 46 5.71 12.61 3.96
N GLY A 47 6.37 12.41 2.82
CA GLY A 47 5.69 12.36 1.52
C GLY A 47 4.63 11.26 1.47
N VAL A 48 4.97 10.05 1.94
CA VAL A 48 4.04 8.91 2.02
C VAL A 48 2.85 9.26 2.90
N ILE A 49 3.07 9.80 4.10
CA ILE A 49 2.00 10.21 5.02
C ILE A 49 1.08 11.24 4.36
N GLY A 50 1.65 12.27 3.72
CA GLY A 50 0.88 13.29 2.99
C GLY A 50 0.01 12.68 1.89
N LEU A 51 0.55 11.76 1.09
CA LEU A 51 -0.21 11.07 0.06
C LEU A 51 -1.27 10.13 0.61
N LEU A 52 -1.03 9.47 1.76
CA LEU A 52 -2.03 8.64 2.43
C LEU A 52 -3.20 9.49 2.93
N VAL A 53 -2.93 10.62 3.58
CA VAL A 53 -3.96 11.57 4.02
C VAL A 53 -4.77 12.07 2.82
N PHE A 54 -4.08 12.51 1.76
CA PHE A 54 -4.75 12.91 0.52
C PHE A 54 -5.60 11.78 -0.05
N ARG A 55 -5.08 10.54 -0.09
CA ARG A 55 -5.78 9.39 -0.66
C ARG A 55 -7.03 9.03 0.13
N LEU A 56 -6.97 9.13 1.46
CA LEU A 56 -8.12 8.93 2.34
C LEU A 56 -9.18 9.99 2.04
N TYR A 57 -8.80 11.28 2.05
CA TYR A 57 -9.70 12.37 1.70
C TYR A 57 -10.32 12.18 0.31
N TRP A 58 -9.51 11.90 -0.70
CA TRP A 58 -9.97 11.66 -2.08
C TRP A 58 -10.86 10.41 -2.20
N GLY A 59 -10.65 9.41 -1.34
CA GLY A 59 -11.48 8.21 -1.27
C GLY A 59 -12.87 8.42 -0.67
N PHE A 60 -13.12 9.55 -0.01
CA PHE A 60 -14.46 9.92 0.46
C PHE A 60 -15.09 11.00 -0.42
N PHE A 61 -14.31 12.02 -0.80
CA PHE A 61 -14.83 13.23 -1.45
C PHE A 61 -14.52 13.34 -2.94
N GLY A 62 -13.60 12.53 -3.46
CA GLY A 62 -13.10 12.61 -4.84
C GLY A 62 -14.08 12.16 -5.92
N SER A 63 -13.52 11.78 -7.08
CA SER A 63 -14.28 11.32 -8.25
C SER A 63 -15.13 10.08 -7.94
N GLN A 64 -16.17 9.81 -8.75
CA GLN A 64 -16.97 8.59 -8.58
C GLN A 64 -16.11 7.32 -8.62
N THR A 65 -15.06 7.27 -9.45
CA THR A 65 -14.20 6.08 -9.55
C THR A 65 -13.17 5.98 -8.42
N ALA A 66 -12.91 7.07 -7.69
CA ALA A 66 -11.98 7.09 -6.56
C ALA A 66 -12.62 6.74 -5.21
N ARG A 67 -13.94 6.90 -5.08
CA ARG A 67 -14.66 6.76 -3.81
C ARG A 67 -14.74 5.32 -3.34
N PHE A 68 -14.40 5.08 -2.07
CA PHE A 68 -14.46 3.74 -1.46
C PHE A 68 -15.87 3.12 -1.58
N SER A 69 -16.92 3.92 -1.43
CA SER A 69 -18.31 3.45 -1.54
C SER A 69 -18.70 2.92 -2.93
N GLN A 70 -17.96 3.27 -3.97
CA GLN A 70 -18.28 2.89 -5.36
C GLN A 70 -17.73 1.50 -5.70
N PHE A 71 -16.57 1.14 -5.14
CA PHE A 71 -15.91 -0.15 -5.43
C PHE A 71 -15.87 -1.13 -4.24
N VAL A 72 -15.93 -0.67 -2.99
CA VAL A 72 -16.03 -1.54 -1.82
C VAL A 72 -17.47 -2.02 -1.69
N LYS A 73 -17.72 -3.27 -2.11
CA LYS A 73 -19.02 -3.92 -1.97
C LYS A 73 -19.18 -4.47 -0.54
N GLY A 74 -20.41 -4.44 -0.04
CA GLY A 74 -20.73 -4.95 1.31
C GLY A 74 -20.36 -6.43 1.50
N PRO A 75 -20.16 -6.88 2.75
CA PRO A 75 -19.57 -8.19 3.08
C PRO A 75 -20.32 -9.37 2.44
N GLY A 76 -21.66 -9.32 2.35
CA GLY A 76 -22.47 -10.36 1.70
C GLY A 76 -22.35 -10.41 0.17
N ALA A 77 -22.04 -9.28 -0.49
CA ALA A 77 -21.75 -9.28 -1.92
C ALA A 77 -20.35 -9.82 -2.21
N THR A 78 -19.40 -9.53 -1.33
CA THR A 78 -18.02 -10.01 -1.41
C THR A 78 -17.91 -11.51 -1.13
N ALA A 79 -18.59 -12.02 -0.11
CA ALA A 79 -18.65 -13.46 0.17
C ALA A 79 -19.25 -14.26 -1.01
N ARG A 80 -20.36 -13.76 -1.58
CA ARG A 80 -21.01 -14.36 -2.77
C ARG A 80 -20.14 -14.28 -4.02
N TYR A 81 -19.30 -13.25 -4.14
CA TYR A 81 -18.31 -13.13 -5.21
C TYR A 81 -17.24 -14.22 -5.07
N LEU A 82 -16.70 -14.43 -3.87
CA LEU A 82 -15.70 -15.47 -3.59
C LEU A 82 -16.24 -16.88 -3.88
N THR A 83 -17.49 -17.18 -3.53
CA THR A 83 -18.10 -18.50 -3.75
C THR A 83 -18.46 -18.79 -5.22
N THR A 84 -18.52 -17.77 -6.08
CA THR A 84 -18.86 -17.93 -7.51
C THR A 84 -17.67 -17.70 -8.45
N MET A 85 -16.48 -17.44 -7.88
CA MET A 85 -15.28 -17.03 -8.62
C MET A 85 -14.83 -18.07 -9.67
N GLY A 86 -14.95 -19.37 -9.37
CA GLY A 86 -14.57 -20.44 -10.30
C GLY A 86 -15.52 -20.69 -11.48
N LYS A 87 -16.64 -19.93 -11.59
CA LYS A 87 -17.68 -20.13 -12.61
C LYS A 87 -17.84 -18.94 -13.57
N ARG A 88 -17.00 -17.91 -13.48
CA ARG A 88 -17.17 -16.64 -14.21
C ARG A 88 -16.29 -16.54 -15.45
N THR A 89 -16.79 -15.83 -16.47
CA THR A 89 -16.09 -15.63 -17.76
C THR A 89 -15.34 -14.30 -17.80
N ALA A 90 -14.40 -14.13 -18.74
CA ALA A 90 -13.58 -12.92 -18.86
C ALA A 90 -14.39 -11.62 -19.07
N ALA A 91 -15.61 -11.72 -19.61
CA ALA A 91 -16.54 -10.61 -19.74
C ALA A 91 -17.15 -10.15 -18.40
N ASP A 92 -17.28 -11.07 -17.43
CA ASP A 92 -17.81 -10.78 -16.08
C ASP A 92 -16.78 -10.08 -15.16
N LEU A 93 -15.52 -10.00 -15.59
CA LEU A 93 -14.39 -9.42 -14.85
C LEU A 93 -14.15 -7.94 -15.20
N VAL A 94 -14.87 -7.39 -16.19
CA VAL A 94 -14.75 -5.99 -16.62
C VAL A 94 -15.56 -5.10 -15.67
N GLY A 95 -14.98 -4.80 -14.51
CA GLY A 95 -15.58 -3.97 -13.47
C GLY A 95 -15.21 -4.47 -12.08
N HIS A 96 -14.87 -3.53 -11.18
CA HIS A 96 -14.25 -3.74 -9.86
C HIS A 96 -14.48 -5.12 -9.24
N SER A 97 -13.43 -5.96 -9.26
CA SER A 97 -13.45 -7.22 -8.52
C SER A 97 -13.51 -6.88 -7.02
N PRO A 98 -14.46 -7.43 -6.24
CA PRO A 98 -14.51 -7.28 -4.79
C PRO A 98 -13.20 -7.70 -4.11
N VAL A 99 -12.45 -8.62 -4.72
CA VAL A 99 -11.11 -9.01 -4.27
C VAL A 99 -10.09 -7.88 -4.47
N GLY A 100 -10.11 -7.19 -5.61
CA GLY A 100 -9.29 -6.00 -5.84
C GLY A 100 -9.67 -4.84 -4.92
N ALA A 101 -10.96 -4.70 -4.58
CA ALA A 101 -11.40 -3.71 -3.60
C ALA A 101 -10.83 -4.00 -2.20
N ILE A 102 -10.86 -5.26 -1.76
CA ILE A 102 -10.25 -5.68 -0.49
C ILE A 102 -8.74 -5.45 -0.51
N SER A 103 -8.04 -5.80 -1.59
CA SER A 103 -6.59 -5.64 -1.65
C SER A 103 -6.17 -4.17 -1.53
N VAL A 104 -6.93 -3.24 -2.12
CA VAL A 104 -6.66 -1.80 -1.97
C VAL A 104 -6.80 -1.35 -0.51
N VAL A 105 -7.84 -1.80 0.19
CA VAL A 105 -8.06 -1.44 1.60
C VAL A 105 -6.96 -2.03 2.49
N LEU A 106 -6.59 -3.30 2.28
CA LEU A 106 -5.52 -3.95 3.02
C LEU A 106 -4.18 -3.28 2.79
N LEU A 107 -3.84 -2.95 1.54
CA LEU A 107 -2.60 -2.24 1.22
C LEU A 107 -2.58 -0.83 1.84
N LEU A 108 -3.70 -0.10 1.82
CA LEU A 108 -3.80 1.18 2.52
C LEU A 108 -3.58 1.03 4.02
N LEU A 109 -4.19 0.03 4.65
CA LEU A 109 -4.01 -0.25 6.08
C LEU A 109 -2.55 -0.57 6.40
N VAL A 110 -1.92 -1.46 5.64
CA VAL A 110 -0.51 -1.82 5.82
C VAL A 110 0.38 -0.60 5.67
N MET A 111 0.13 0.26 4.67
CA MET A 111 0.91 1.50 4.49
C MET A 111 0.73 2.49 5.64
N ILE A 112 -0.47 2.62 6.19
CA ILE A 112 -0.74 3.46 7.36
C ILE A 112 0.01 2.92 8.58
N VAL A 113 -0.03 1.61 8.80
CA VAL A 113 0.71 0.96 9.91
C VAL A 113 2.22 1.13 9.72
N GLN A 114 2.75 0.86 8.53
CA GLN A 114 4.17 1.05 8.21
C GLN A 114 4.63 2.48 8.51
N ALA A 115 3.93 3.48 7.98
CA ALA A 115 4.27 4.89 8.18
C ALA A 115 4.11 5.30 9.64
N GLY A 116 3.05 4.83 10.31
CA GLY A 116 2.80 5.10 11.72
C GLY A 116 3.90 4.55 12.63
N LEU A 117 4.30 3.29 12.43
CA LEU A 117 5.41 2.68 13.16
C LEU A 117 6.72 3.46 12.97
N GLY A 118 6.97 3.95 11.75
CA GLY A 118 8.15 4.76 11.45
C GLY A 118 8.18 6.11 12.17
N LEU A 119 7.02 6.68 12.52
CA LEU A 119 6.97 7.93 13.29
C LEU A 119 7.47 7.77 14.73
N PHE A 120 7.25 6.59 15.33
CA PHE A 120 7.61 6.28 16.71
C PHE A 120 8.89 5.46 16.83
N ALA A 121 9.47 5.02 15.72
CA ALA A 121 10.69 4.23 15.69
C ALA A 121 11.86 4.93 16.40
N THR A 122 12.60 4.22 17.25
CA THR A 122 13.77 4.75 17.97
C THR A 122 15.00 3.91 17.68
N ASP A 123 16.13 4.52 17.31
CA ASP A 123 17.39 3.79 17.14
C ASP A 123 18.10 3.54 18.49
N ILE A 124 19.03 2.58 18.52
CA ILE A 124 19.76 2.15 19.73
C ILE A 124 20.55 3.30 20.36
N ASP A 125 21.14 4.17 19.54
CA ASP A 125 21.87 5.35 19.99
C ASP A 125 20.98 6.60 20.14
N GLY A 126 19.71 6.51 19.74
CA GLY A 126 18.73 7.60 19.75
C GLY A 126 18.94 8.68 18.70
N ILE A 127 19.97 8.59 17.85
CA ILE A 127 20.37 9.65 16.92
C ILE A 127 19.42 9.68 15.70
N GLU A 128 19.09 8.51 15.15
CA GLU A 128 18.28 8.37 13.94
C GLU A 128 16.85 7.88 14.26
N SER A 129 16.14 8.66 15.07
CA SER A 129 14.79 8.33 15.55
C SER A 129 13.68 9.04 14.78
N GLY A 130 12.51 8.42 14.75
CA GLY A 130 11.28 8.98 14.22
C GLY A 130 10.87 10.25 14.96
N PRO A 131 10.18 11.19 14.28
CA PRO A 131 9.87 12.51 14.82
C PRO A 131 8.91 12.50 16.02
N LEU A 132 8.14 11.42 16.22
CA LEU A 132 7.23 11.27 17.36
C LEU A 132 7.77 10.31 18.43
N SER A 133 9.02 9.84 18.29
CA SER A 133 9.65 8.94 19.27
C SER A 133 9.68 9.52 20.69
N TYR A 134 9.74 10.84 20.84
CA TYR A 134 9.70 11.52 22.14
C TYR A 134 8.38 11.36 22.90
N MET A 135 7.30 10.90 22.24
CA MET A 135 5.99 10.69 22.87
C MET A 135 5.85 9.31 23.53
N VAL A 136 6.82 8.42 23.34
CA VAL A 136 6.80 7.04 23.84
C VAL A 136 8.09 6.74 24.60
N ASP A 137 8.05 5.72 25.47
CA ASP A 137 9.27 5.23 26.11
C ASP A 137 10.18 4.48 25.10
N PHE A 138 11.45 4.30 25.48
CA PHE A 138 12.46 3.68 24.63
C PHE A 138 12.08 2.26 24.18
N ASP A 139 11.51 1.44 25.07
CA ASP A 139 11.14 0.06 24.75
C ASP A 139 9.99 0.03 23.72
N THR A 140 9.00 0.91 23.88
CA THR A 140 7.92 1.10 22.91
C THR A 140 8.45 1.59 21.56
N GLY A 141 9.36 2.57 21.55
CA GLY A 141 9.99 3.06 20.31
C GLY A 141 10.86 2.00 19.62
N ARG A 142 11.52 1.14 20.40
CA ARG A 142 12.30 0.00 19.89
C ARG A 142 11.40 -1.05 19.26
N LEU A 143 10.30 -1.42 19.93
CA LEU A 143 9.26 -2.27 19.36
C LEU A 143 8.72 -1.66 18.06
N ALA A 144 8.46 -0.35 18.02
CA ALA A 144 7.96 0.30 16.82
C ALA A 144 8.91 0.13 15.63
N SER A 145 10.23 0.29 15.80
CA SER A 145 11.14 0.05 14.67
C SER A 145 11.33 -1.42 14.33
N GLU A 146 11.24 -2.36 15.29
CA GLU A 146 11.22 -3.80 14.98
C GLU A 146 10.03 -4.17 14.11
N TRP A 147 8.83 -3.70 14.49
CA TRP A 147 7.62 -3.92 13.72
C TRP A 147 7.67 -3.20 12.37
N HIS A 148 8.21 -1.98 12.30
CA HIS A 148 8.41 -1.25 11.05
C HIS A 148 9.31 -2.02 10.08
N GLU A 149 10.39 -2.61 10.59
CA GLU A 149 11.29 -3.40 9.77
C GLU A 149 10.67 -4.74 9.37
N LEU A 150 10.01 -5.43 10.32
CA LEU A 150 9.35 -6.70 10.05
C LEU A 150 8.25 -6.57 9.00
N SER A 151 7.37 -5.56 9.11
CA SER A 151 6.31 -5.32 8.14
C SER A 151 6.88 -5.06 6.75
N PHE A 152 7.98 -4.31 6.67
CA PHE A 152 8.68 -4.09 5.41
C PHE A 152 9.32 -5.37 4.84
N ARG A 153 9.99 -6.17 5.67
CA ARG A 153 10.59 -7.45 5.26
C ARG A 153 9.53 -8.44 4.77
N VAL A 154 8.35 -8.47 5.40
CA VAL A 154 7.23 -9.31 4.93
C VAL A 154 6.76 -8.88 3.54
N LEU A 155 6.60 -7.57 3.32
CA LEU A 155 6.23 -7.03 2.00
C LEU A 155 7.29 -7.34 0.93
N GLN A 156 8.57 -7.18 1.27
CA GLN A 156 9.67 -7.56 0.38
C GLN A 156 9.70 -9.04 0.08
N GLY A 157 9.62 -9.90 1.11
CA GLY A 157 9.64 -11.35 0.93
C GLY A 157 8.50 -11.82 0.04
N TRP A 158 7.30 -11.26 0.22
CA TRP A 158 6.16 -11.51 -0.66
C TRP A 158 6.46 -11.10 -2.11
N TRP A 159 7.03 -9.91 -2.33
CA TRP A 159 7.44 -9.45 -3.66
C TRP A 159 8.50 -10.37 -4.28
N SER A 160 9.52 -10.76 -3.52
CA SER A 160 10.60 -11.63 -3.99
C SER A 160 10.12 -13.05 -4.33
N CYS A 161 9.18 -13.62 -3.57
CA CYS A 161 8.64 -14.96 -3.89
C CYS A 161 7.63 -14.90 -5.07
N THR A 162 6.93 -13.77 -5.29
CA THR A 162 5.96 -13.61 -6.42
C THR A 162 6.62 -13.27 -7.75
N TRP A 163 7.74 -12.53 -7.75
CA TRP A 163 8.51 -12.17 -8.94
C TRP A 163 9.65 -13.14 -9.28
N ARG A 164 9.51 -14.40 -8.88
CA ARG A 164 10.55 -15.42 -9.08
C ARG A 164 10.46 -16.01 -10.50
N PRO A 165 11.58 -16.11 -11.24
CA PRO A 165 11.58 -16.69 -12.59
C PRO A 165 11.27 -18.19 -12.64
N SER A 166 11.39 -18.91 -11.50
CA SER A 166 11.17 -20.36 -11.41
C SER A 166 10.71 -20.80 -10.01
N PRO A 167 9.72 -21.70 -9.89
CA PRO A 167 9.16 -22.19 -8.63
C PRO A 167 10.04 -23.18 -7.84
N SER A 168 11.22 -23.57 -8.34
CA SER A 168 11.98 -24.70 -7.80
C SER A 168 12.97 -24.40 -6.66
N THR A 169 13.14 -23.15 -6.23
CA THR A 169 14.07 -22.83 -5.12
C THR A 169 13.28 -22.41 -3.86
N PRO A 170 13.52 -23.03 -2.69
CA PRO A 170 12.84 -22.67 -1.45
C PRO A 170 13.01 -21.19 -1.10
N CYS A 171 11.93 -20.51 -0.69
CA CYS A 171 12.01 -19.18 -0.09
C CYS A 171 12.58 -19.33 1.33
N GLY A 172 13.75 -18.74 1.59
CA GLY A 172 14.25 -18.59 2.97
C GLY A 172 15.53 -19.32 3.38
N SER A 173 16.50 -19.60 2.49
CA SER A 173 17.87 -19.79 2.98
C SER A 173 18.49 -18.41 3.25
N ALA A 174 18.09 -17.78 4.35
CA ALA A 174 18.92 -16.77 4.98
C ALA A 174 20.26 -17.45 5.26
N ARG A 175 21.31 -17.07 4.51
CA ARG A 175 22.68 -17.39 4.89
C ARG A 175 22.90 -16.65 6.22
N THR A 176 23.07 -17.45 7.27
CA THR A 176 23.65 -17.07 8.57
C THR A 176 24.94 -16.29 8.39
#